data_AF-A0A967WFX9-F1
#
_entry.id   AF-A0A967WFX9-F1
#
_cell.length_a   1.000
_cell.length_b   1.000
_cell.length_c   1.000
_cell.angle_alpha   90.00
_cell.angle_beta   90.00
_cell.angle_gamma   90.00
#
_symmetry.space_group_name_H-M   'P 1'
#
loop_
_entity.id
_entity.type
_entity.pdbx_description
1 polymer ?
#
loop_
_entity_poly.entity_id
_entity_poly.type
_entity_poly.pdbx_seq_one_letter_code
_entity_poly.pdbx_strand_id
1 'polypeptide(L)'
;DAILEYVVDYYASVSQSIFDEAADVIDIFFIGNDFGGQTGPLMGEKLFRRFMLPHLKRLVDLGHDYGLKVMMHCCGGFAPLIPSMIEIGLDGLQALQP
;
A
#
# COMPACT_ATOMS: atom_id res chain seq x y z
N ASP A 1 16.73 -0.29 1.61
CA ASP A 1 16.19 -0.64 2.93
C ASP A 1 16.08 0.62 3.80
N ALA A 2 17.16 1.19 4.33
CA ALA A 2 17.09 2.39 5.20
C ALA A 2 16.26 3.58 4.65
N ILE A 3 16.38 3.91 3.36
CA ILE A 3 15.58 5.00 2.76
C ILE A 3 14.09 4.66 2.74
N LEU A 4 13.74 3.42 2.37
CA LEU A 4 12.35 2.99 2.28
C LEU A 4 11.72 2.91 3.67
N GLU A 5 12.47 2.42 4.65
CA GLU A 5 12.09 2.40 6.05
C GLU A 5 11.80 3.81 6.57
N TYR A 6 12.72 4.76 6.38
CA TYR A 6 12.52 6.14 6.82
C TYR A 6 11.30 6.82 6.17
N VAL A 7 11.08 6.59 4.87
CA VAL A 7 9.91 7.13 4.16
C VAL A 7 8.62 6.53 4.74
N VAL A 8 8.60 5.21 4.97
CA VAL A 8 7.42 4.51 5.49
C VAL A 8 7.18 4.84 6.95
N ASP A 9 8.22 5.09 7.75
CA ASP A 9 8.11 5.60 9.12
C ASP A 9 7.37 6.93 9.16
N TYR A 10 7.74 7.84 8.27
CA TYR A 10 7.06 9.12 8.15
C TYR A 10 5.57 8.94 7.82
N TYR A 11 5.25 8.15 6.78
CA TYR A 11 3.84 7.92 6.40
C TYR A 11 3.05 7.20 7.50
N ALA A 12 3.62 6.17 8.12
CA ALA A 12 2.99 5.43 9.21
C ALA A 12 2.71 6.35 10.41
N SER A 13 3.68 7.20 10.79
CA SER A 13 3.50 8.15 11.90
C SER A 13 2.42 9.19 11.60
N VAL A 14 2.39 9.74 10.38
CA VAL A 14 1.36 10.70 9.99
C VAL A 14 -0.02 10.05 9.94
N SER A 15 -0.13 8.87 9.33
CA SER A 15 -1.36 8.09 9.29
C SER A 15 -1.85 7.77 10.70
N GLN A 16 -0.97 7.32 11.59
CA GLN A 16 -1.32 7.03 12.97
C GLN A 16 -1.89 8.25 13.69
N SER A 17 -1.24 9.42 13.60
CA SER A 17 -1.76 10.65 14.21
C SER A 17 -3.12 11.09 13.65
N ILE A 18 -3.39 10.82 12.37
CA ILE A 18 -4.72 11.08 11.77
C ILE A 18 -5.75 10.09 12.33
N PHE A 19 -5.41 8.81 12.42
CA PHE A 19 -6.32 7.77 12.86
C PHE A 19 -6.64 7.88 14.36
N ASP A 20 -5.67 8.27 15.18
CA ASP A 20 -5.88 8.54 16.61
C ASP A 20 -6.98 9.59 16.85
N GLU A 21 -7.12 10.57 15.95
CA GLU A 21 -8.07 11.68 16.09
C GLU A 21 -9.39 11.46 15.34
N ALA A 22 -9.40 10.68 14.26
CA ALA A 22 -10.51 10.68 13.30
C ALA A 22 -10.84 9.31 12.69
N ALA A 23 -10.28 8.20 13.20
CA ALA A 23 -10.59 6.88 12.64
C ALA A 23 -12.10 6.53 12.69
N ASP A 24 -12.86 7.08 13.63
CA ASP A 24 -14.30 6.84 13.77
C ASP A 24 -15.15 7.44 12.64
N VAL A 25 -14.58 8.34 11.84
CA VAL A 25 -15.23 8.98 10.69
C VAL A 25 -14.52 8.70 9.36
N ILE A 26 -13.54 7.79 9.35
CA ILE A 26 -12.83 7.35 8.14
C ILE A 26 -13.29 5.94 7.80
N ASP A 27 -13.72 5.72 6.56
CA ASP A 27 -14.07 4.37 6.09
C ASP A 27 -12.86 3.62 5.50
N ILE A 28 -11.98 4.35 4.79
CA ILE A 28 -10.90 3.78 3.97
C ILE A 28 -9.59 4.52 4.21
N PHE A 29 -8.54 3.79 4.57
CA PHE A 29 -7.16 4.23 4.42
C PHE A 29 -6.71 4.05 2.96
N PHE A 30 -6.55 5.18 2.28
CA PHE A 30 -6.16 5.22 0.87
C PHE A 30 -4.66 5.44 0.72
N ILE A 31 -3.96 4.46 0.14
CA ILE A 31 -2.52 4.52 -0.14
C ILE A 31 -2.32 4.82 -1.63
N GLY A 32 -1.68 5.94 -1.96
CA GLY A 32 -1.32 6.28 -3.34
C GLY A 32 0.14 5.95 -3.66
N ASN A 33 0.37 4.97 -4.54
CA ASN A 33 1.71 4.68 -5.05
C ASN A 33 1.71 3.93 -6.39
N ASP A 34 2.65 4.27 -7.27
CA ASP A 34 2.67 3.72 -8.63
C ASP A 34 3.75 2.64 -8.79
N PHE A 35 3.29 1.42 -9.09
CA PHE A 35 4.12 0.26 -9.41
C PHE A 35 3.97 -0.21 -10.86
N GLY A 36 2.99 0.31 -11.60
CA GLY A 36 2.69 -0.09 -12.97
C GLY A 36 3.30 0.83 -14.02
N GLY A 37 3.71 0.23 -15.13
CA GLY A 37 4.10 0.92 -16.36
C GLY A 37 3.15 0.53 -17.51
N GLN A 38 3.47 0.99 -18.73
CA GLN A 38 2.64 0.72 -19.91
C GLN A 38 2.53 -0.77 -20.28
N THR A 39 3.58 -1.55 -20.03
CA THR A 39 3.69 -2.95 -20.45
C THR A 39 3.75 -3.93 -19.28
N GLY A 40 3.56 -3.46 -18.05
CA GLY A 40 3.69 -4.27 -16.84
C GLY A 40 4.39 -3.52 -15.70
N PRO A 41 4.70 -4.23 -14.60
CA PRO A 41 5.28 -3.61 -13.41
C PRO A 41 6.62 -2.92 -13.66
N LEU A 42 6.85 -1.79 -12.98
CA LEU A 42 8.13 -1.08 -12.96
C LEU A 42 9.24 -1.90 -12.26
N MET A 43 8.85 -2.81 -11.38
CA MET A 43 9.73 -3.74 -10.68
C MET A 43 9.24 -5.16 -10.85
N GLY A 44 10.14 -6.08 -11.21
CA GLY A 44 9.84 -7.51 -11.19
C GLY A 44 9.46 -8.00 -9.78
N GLU A 45 8.64 -9.05 -9.72
CA GLU A 45 8.05 -9.56 -8.48
C GLU A 45 9.07 -9.77 -7.36
N LYS A 46 10.24 -10.34 -7.67
CA LYS A 46 11.31 -10.58 -6.68
C LYS A 46 11.78 -9.28 -6.00
N LEU A 47 11.93 -8.21 -6.76
CA LEU A 47 12.36 -6.91 -6.21
C LEU A 47 11.22 -6.24 -5.46
N PHE A 48 10.00 -6.31 -5.98
CA PHE A 48 8.81 -5.80 -5.28
C PHE A 48 8.62 -6.47 -3.92
N ARG A 49 8.70 -7.81 -3.85
CA ARG A 49 8.61 -8.58 -2.61
C ARG A 49 9.73 -8.23 -1.62
N ARG A 50 10.94 -7.96 -2.10
CA ARG A 50 12.06 -7.58 -1.24
C ARG A 50 11.92 -6.16 -0.70
N PHE A 51 11.59 -5.21 -1.57
CA PHE A 51 11.73 -3.79 -1.27
C PHE A 51 10.43 -3.07 -0.96
N MET A 52 9.29 -3.48 -1.49
CA MET A 52 8.02 -2.75 -1.29
C MET A 52 7.06 -3.49 -0.36
N LEU A 53 6.90 -4.80 -0.57
CA LEU A 53 5.85 -5.58 0.08
C LEU A 53 5.87 -5.52 1.62
N PRO A 54 7.03 -5.61 2.31
CA PRO A 54 7.05 -5.53 3.77
C PRO A 54 6.55 -4.19 4.31
N HIS A 55 6.86 -3.10 3.59
CA HIS A 55 6.44 -1.76 3.96
C HIS A 55 4.96 -1.51 3.66
N LEU A 56 4.47 -2.03 2.53
CA LEU A 56 3.04 -2.01 2.23
C LEU A 56 2.24 -2.80 3.27
N LYS A 57 2.74 -3.97 3.68
CA LYS A 57 2.12 -4.77 4.74
C LYS A 57 2.00 -3.96 6.03
N ARG A 58 3.07 -3.27 6.44
CA ARG A 58 3.05 -2.44 7.65
C ARG A 58 1.97 -1.35 7.60
N LEU A 59 1.75 -0.73 6.44
CA LEU A 59 0.68 0.26 6.28
C LEU A 59 -0.71 -0.37 6.25
N VAL A 60 -0.84 -1.57 5.66
CA VAL A 60 -2.10 -2.34 5.68
C VAL A 60 -2.45 -2.73 7.12
N ASP A 61 -1.50 -3.29 7.85
CA ASP A 61 -1.66 -3.67 9.26
C ASP A 61 -2.06 -2.45 10.09
N LEU A 62 -1.41 -1.29 9.90
CA LEU A 62 -1.78 -0.05 10.59
C LEU A 62 -3.24 0.35 10.32
N GLY A 63 -3.69 0.31 9.06
CA GLY A 63 -5.10 0.62 8.75
C GLY A 63 -6.06 -0.34 9.45
N HIS A 64 -5.74 -1.64 9.45
CA HIS A 64 -6.55 -2.67 10.08
C HIS A 64 -6.57 -2.57 11.62
N ASP A 65 -5.47 -2.15 12.25
CA ASP A 65 -5.41 -1.92 13.70
C ASP A 65 -6.40 -0.83 14.16
N TYR A 66 -6.76 0.10 13.27
CA TYR A 66 -7.79 1.13 13.51
C TYR A 66 -9.16 0.75 12.94
N GLY A 67 -9.35 -0.50 12.47
CA GLY A 67 -10.61 -1.00 11.93
C GLY A 67 -10.97 -0.48 10.53
N LEU A 68 -10.03 0.16 9.83
CA LEU A 68 -10.23 0.75 8.51
C LEU A 68 -10.07 -0.29 7.41
N LYS A 69 -10.71 -0.04 6.26
CA LYS A 69 -10.40 -0.76 5.00
C LYS A 69 -9.21 -0.13 4.32
N VAL A 70 -8.34 -0.92 3.69
CA VAL A 70 -7.13 -0.40 3.04
C VAL A 70 -7.19 -0.56 1.53
N MET A 71 -7.07 0.55 0.80
CA MET A 71 -7.14 0.60 -0.66
C MET A 71 -5.85 1.15 -1.26
N MET A 72 -5.32 0.49 -2.28
CA MET A 72 -4.14 0.94 -3.02
C MET A 72 -4.55 1.55 -4.36
N HIS A 73 -4.18 2.80 -4.59
CA HIS A 73 -4.10 3.38 -5.92
C HIS A 73 -2.75 3.04 -6.54
N CYS A 74 -2.78 2.57 -7.79
CA CYS A 74 -1.60 2.39 -8.61
C CYS A 74 -1.95 2.59 -10.08
N CYS A 75 -1.28 3.53 -10.75
CA CYS A 75 -1.33 3.69 -12.19
C CYS A 75 -0.59 2.56 -12.93
N GLY A 76 -0.92 2.39 -14.21
CA GLY A 76 -0.23 1.46 -15.10
C GLY A 76 -0.63 -0.01 -14.89
N GLY A 77 -0.03 -0.89 -15.69
CA GLY A 77 -0.23 -2.34 -15.57
C GLY A 77 0.62 -2.94 -14.46
N PHE A 78 0.00 -3.41 -13.39
CA PHE A 78 0.69 -4.09 -12.28
C PHE A 78 0.06 -5.44 -11.89
N ALA A 79 -0.79 -6.01 -12.75
CA ALA A 79 -1.51 -7.25 -12.50
C ALA A 79 -0.65 -8.40 -11.92
N PRO A 80 0.61 -8.62 -12.36
CA PRO A 80 1.48 -9.64 -11.77
C PRO A 80 1.77 -9.46 -10.26
N LEU A 81 1.64 -8.24 -9.72
CA LEU A 81 1.90 -7.93 -8.32
C LEU A 81 0.64 -8.07 -7.43
N ILE A 82 -0.56 -8.14 -8.03
CA ILE A 82 -1.83 -8.24 -7.30
C ILE A 82 -1.87 -9.42 -6.31
N PRO A 83 -1.40 -10.63 -6.66
CA PRO A 83 -1.37 -11.74 -5.70
C PRO A 83 -0.57 -11.42 -4.42
N SER A 84 0.53 -10.67 -4.56
CA SER A 84 1.32 -10.22 -3.40
C SER A 84 0.55 -9.19 -2.55
N MET A 85 -0.23 -8.31 -3.18
CA MET A 85 -1.06 -7.33 -2.47
C MET A 85 -2.20 -8.01 -1.69
N ILE A 86 -2.82 -9.04 -2.27
CA ILE A 86 -3.83 -9.86 -1.59
C ILE A 86 -3.22 -10.58 -0.38
N GLU A 87 -2.00 -11.12 -0.53
CA GLU A 87 -1.27 -11.82 0.53
C GLU A 87 -1.07 -10.97 1.80
N ILE A 88 -0.87 -9.67 1.65
CA ILE A 88 -0.69 -8.74 2.78
C ILE A 88 -2.00 -8.16 3.32
N GLY A 89 -3.15 -8.62 2.82
CA GLY A 89 -4.47 -8.23 3.35
C GLY A 89 -5.07 -6.97 2.73
N LEU A 90 -4.57 -6.49 1.59
CA LEU A 90 -5.14 -5.31 0.94
C LEU A 90 -6.62 -5.54 0.55
N ASP A 91 -7.51 -4.63 0.95
CA ASP A 91 -8.96 -4.78 0.74
C ASP A 91 -9.43 -4.32 -0.65
N GLY A 92 -8.71 -3.39 -1.28
CA GLY A 92 -9.15 -2.80 -2.55
C GLY A 92 -8.03 -2.26 -3.43
N LEU A 93 -8.29 -2.24 -4.74
CA LEU A 93 -7.42 -1.65 -5.76
C LEU A 93 -8.17 -0.55 -6.50
N GLN A 94 -7.47 0.54 -6.80
CA GLN A 94 -7.98 1.67 -7.56
C GLN A 94 -7.04 1.97 -8.73
N ALA A 95 -7.61 2.37 -9.87
CA ALA A 95 -6.92 2.66 -11.13
C ALA A 95 -6.32 1.46 -11.90
N LEU A 96 -6.97 0.28 -11.82
CA LEU A 96 -6.57 -0.90 -12.62
C LEU A 96 -6.59 -0.61 -14.13
N GLN A 97 -5.43 -0.77 -14.78
CA GLN A 97 -5.31 -0.73 -16.23
C GLN A 97 -5.65 -2.10 -16.85
N PRO A 98 -6.51 -2.17 -17.88
CA PRO A 98 -6.82 -3.39 -18.62
C PRO A 98 -5.62 -4.02 -19.33
#